data_AF-A0A8H4YFQ1-F1
#
_entry.id   AF-A0A8H4YFQ1-F1
#
_cell.length_a   1.000
_cell.length_b   1.000
_cell.length_c   1.000
_cell.angle_alpha   90.00
_cell.angle_beta   90.00
_cell.angle_gamma   90.00
#
_symmetry.space_group_name_H-M   'P 1'
#
loop_
_entity.id
_entity.type
_entity.pdbx_description
1 polymer ?
#
loop_
_entity_poly.entity_id
_entity_poly.type
_entity_poly.pdbx_seq_one_letter_code
_entity_poly.pdbx_strand_id
1 'polypeptide(L)'
;MPLQEQAELWMALRDRMQSNWTELTLQEKKAAYWIAFGPHGPRAVDPPGTGARVAWGVFIGLAASVALFGAVRVVAKPAPYTMTQEYQEETNEFLKNQKSDPFTGITSPGYAGKGMVQSPPKGN
;
A
#
# COMPACT_ATOMS: atom_id res chain seq x y z
N MET A 1 -5.95 -25.46 -25.14
CA MET A 1 -6.94 -26.15 -25.99
C MET A 1 -7.78 -25.09 -26.68
N PRO A 2 -7.89 -25.10 -28.02
CA PRO A 2 -8.83 -24.28 -28.77
C PRO A 2 -10.27 -24.42 -28.24
N LEU A 3 -11.10 -23.40 -28.45
CA LEU A 3 -12.46 -23.38 -27.90
C LEU A 3 -13.34 -24.52 -28.47
N GLN A 4 -13.13 -24.88 -29.74
CA GLN A 4 -13.82 -25.97 -30.43
C GLN A 4 -13.54 -27.32 -29.77
N GLU A 5 -12.26 -27.64 -29.54
CA GLU A 5 -11.84 -28.87 -28.86
C GLU A 5 -12.36 -28.93 -27.41
N GLN A 6 -12.45 -27.79 -26.71
CA GLN A 6 -13.04 -27.76 -25.37
C GLN A 6 -14.53 -28.11 -25.40
N ALA A 7 -15.27 -27.60 -26.40
CA ALA A 7 -16.69 -27.87 -26.55
C ALA A 7 -16.94 -29.35 -26.93
N GLU A 8 -16.16 -29.89 -27.85
CA GLU A 8 -16.23 -31.31 -28.24
C GLU A 8 -15.91 -32.24 -27.05
N LEU A 9 -14.85 -31.94 -26.29
CA LEU A 9 -14.50 -32.68 -25.09
C LEU A 9 -15.63 -32.63 -24.04
N TRP A 10 -16.23 -31.45 -23.85
CA TRP A 10 -17.34 -31.28 -22.92
C TRP A 10 -18.56 -32.09 -23.33
N MET A 11 -18.94 -32.06 -24.61
CA MET A 11 -20.07 -32.84 -25.13
C MET A 11 -19.83 -34.34 -24.95
N ALA A 12 -18.65 -34.85 -25.34
CA ALA A 12 -18.31 -36.26 -25.19
C ALA A 12 -18.33 -36.73 -23.72
N LEU A 13 -17.80 -35.91 -22.81
CA LEU A 13 -17.77 -36.22 -21.39
C LEU A 13 -19.17 -36.12 -20.76
N ARG A 14 -20.00 -35.16 -21.19
CA ARG A 14 -21.40 -35.03 -20.79
C ARG A 14 -22.19 -36.29 -21.13
N ASP A 15 -22.03 -36.81 -22.34
CA ASP A 15 -22.75 -38.01 -22.77
C ASP A 15 -22.28 -39.25 -21.99
N ARG A 16 -20.98 -39.39 -21.70
CA ARG A 16 -20.46 -40.46 -20.83
C ARG A 16 -21.01 -40.38 -19.41
N MET A 17 -21.18 -39.19 -18.84
CA MET A 17 -21.74 -39.00 -17.50
C MET A 17 -23.24 -39.32 -17.37
N GLN A 18 -23.97 -39.52 -18.48
CA GLN A 18 -25.37 -39.97 -18.44
C GLN A 18 -25.50 -41.47 -18.13
N SER A 19 -24.42 -42.24 -18.32
CA SER A 19 -24.35 -43.69 -18.04
C SER A 19 -23.90 -44.00 -16.60
N ASN A 20 -23.64 -45.28 -16.28
CA ASN A 20 -23.25 -45.72 -14.94
C ASN A 20 -21.89 -45.14 -14.48
N TRP A 21 -21.88 -44.51 -13.31
CA TRP A 21 -20.71 -43.81 -12.77
C TRP A 21 -19.59 -44.70 -12.24
N THR A 22 -19.87 -45.99 -12.04
CA THR A 22 -18.83 -46.97 -11.66
C THR A 22 -17.90 -47.29 -12.82
N GLU A 23 -18.35 -47.10 -14.06
CA GLU A 23 -17.62 -47.42 -15.29
C GLU A 23 -16.79 -46.25 -15.84
N LEU A 24 -16.93 -45.05 -15.25
CA LEU A 24 -16.05 -43.92 -15.59
C LEU A 24 -14.65 -44.16 -15.05
N THR A 25 -13.68 -43.97 -15.93
CA THR A 25 -12.25 -44.00 -15.61
C THR A 25 -11.91 -42.86 -14.63
N LEU A 26 -10.81 -43.03 -13.90
CA LEU A 26 -10.33 -42.00 -12.97
C LEU A 26 -10.01 -40.67 -13.69
N GLN A 27 -9.55 -40.76 -14.95
CA GLN A 27 -9.25 -39.58 -15.76
C GLN A 27 -10.50 -38.81 -16.15
N GLU A 28 -11.56 -39.50 -16.60
CA GLU A 28 -12.85 -38.86 -16.91
C GLU A 28 -13.44 -38.20 -15.66
N LYS A 29 -13.34 -38.85 -14.49
CA LYS A 29 -13.81 -38.26 -13.21
C LYS A 29 -13.04 -36.98 -12.85
N LYS A 30 -11.71 -36.99 -12.99
CA LYS A 30 -10.87 -35.80 -12.76
C LYS A 30 -11.16 -34.69 -13.76
N ALA A 31 -11.36 -35.02 -15.04
CA ALA A 31 -11.70 -34.07 -16.08
C ALA A 31 -13.09 -33.45 -15.82
N ALA A 32 -14.09 -34.26 -15.49
CA ALA A 32 -15.43 -33.79 -15.10
C ALA A 32 -15.36 -32.80 -13.94
N TYR A 33 -14.61 -33.14 -12.89
CA TYR A 33 -14.43 -32.28 -11.73
C TYR A 33 -13.73 -30.97 -12.09
N TRP A 34 -12.66 -31.02 -12.89
CA TRP A 34 -11.94 -29.82 -13.33
C TRP A 34 -12.81 -28.93 -14.23
N ILE A 35 -13.61 -29.50 -15.15
CA ILE A 35 -14.48 -28.70 -16.01
C ILE A 35 -15.60 -28.04 -15.20
N ALA A 36 -16.19 -28.74 -14.24
CA ALA A 36 -17.28 -28.19 -13.42
C ALA A 36 -16.79 -27.25 -12.30
N PHE A 37 -15.61 -27.50 -11.73
CA PHE A 37 -15.13 -26.86 -10.51
C PHE A 37 -13.72 -26.27 -10.55
N GLY A 38 -13.02 -26.35 -11.68
CA GLY A 38 -11.67 -25.81 -11.83
C GLY A 38 -11.62 -24.27 -11.80
N PRO A 39 -10.41 -23.71 -11.60
CA PRO A 39 -10.17 -22.26 -11.54
C PRO A 39 -10.09 -21.65 -12.96
N HIS A 40 -11.19 -21.74 -13.70
CA HIS A 40 -11.33 -21.19 -15.06
C HIS A 40 -12.67 -20.45 -15.20
N GLY A 41 -12.84 -19.72 -16.31
CA GLY A 41 -14.07 -18.97 -16.59
C GLY A 41 -14.44 -18.02 -15.43
N PRO A 42 -15.67 -18.09 -14.88
CA PRO A 42 -16.09 -17.27 -13.75
C PRO A 42 -15.32 -17.53 -12.44
N ARG A 43 -14.57 -18.63 -12.33
CA ARG A 43 -13.76 -18.99 -11.16
C ARG A 43 -12.26 -18.82 -11.42
N ALA A 44 -11.88 -18.09 -12.46
CA ALA A 44 -10.49 -17.77 -12.73
C ALA A 44 -9.88 -17.05 -11.52
N VAL A 45 -8.73 -17.57 -11.06
CA VAL A 45 -7.92 -16.93 -10.03
C VAL A 45 -6.96 -15.94 -10.67
N ASP A 46 -6.45 -15.02 -9.86
CA ASP A 46 -5.42 -14.10 -10.31
C ASP A 46 -4.22 -14.87 -10.91
N PRO A 47 -3.71 -14.45 -12.08
CA PRO A 47 -2.52 -15.06 -12.65
C PRO A 47 -1.34 -15.02 -11.67
N PRO A 48 -0.43 -16.00 -11.75
CA PRO A 48 0.77 -16.00 -10.92
C PRO A 48 1.56 -14.69 -11.12
N GLY A 49 2.00 -14.09 -10.02
CA GLY A 49 2.77 -12.84 -10.04
C GLY A 49 1.93 -11.55 -10.00
N THR A 50 0.58 -11.64 -9.98
CA THR A 50 -0.29 -10.46 -9.85
C THR A 50 0.01 -9.65 -8.59
N GLY A 51 0.18 -10.31 -7.44
CA GLY A 51 0.52 -9.63 -6.18
C GLY A 51 1.83 -8.84 -6.24
N ALA A 52 2.87 -9.41 -6.85
CA ALA A 52 4.15 -8.73 -7.04
C ALA A 52 4.02 -7.51 -7.98
N ARG A 53 3.25 -7.65 -9.07
CA ARG A 53 2.98 -6.55 -10.00
C ARG A 53 2.26 -5.39 -9.31
N VAL A 54 1.26 -5.69 -8.48
CA VAL A 54 0.54 -4.68 -7.70
C VAL A 54 1.48 -4.00 -6.70
N ALA A 55 2.25 -4.77 -5.93
CA ALA A 55 3.19 -4.23 -4.95
C ALA A 55 4.22 -3.27 -5.60
N TRP A 56 4.80 -3.67 -6.73
CA TRP A 56 5.71 -2.81 -7.50
C TRP A 56 5.02 -1.59 -8.09
N GLY A 57 3.79 -1.73 -8.60
CA GLY A 57 3.01 -0.60 -9.10
C GLY A 57 2.75 0.45 -8.01
N VAL A 58 2.37 0.00 -6.81
CA VAL A 58 2.18 0.88 -5.64
C VAL A 58 3.49 1.56 -5.25
N PHE A 59 4.59 0.81 -5.18
CA PHE A 59 5.91 1.37 -4.85
C PHE A 59 6.36 2.43 -5.86
N ILE A 60 6.20 2.16 -7.16
CA ILE A 60 6.52 3.12 -8.23
C ILE A 60 5.65 4.37 -8.10
N GLY A 61 4.35 4.21 -7.82
CA GLY A 61 3.43 5.34 -7.63
C GLY A 61 3.84 6.23 -6.45
N LEU A 62 4.22 5.63 -5.31
CA LEU A 62 4.72 6.35 -4.14
C LEU A 62 6.07 7.02 -4.42
N ALA A 63 6.99 6.34 -5.10
CA ALA A 63 8.28 6.92 -5.46
C ALA A 63 8.11 8.12 -6.41
N ALA A 64 7.22 8.00 -7.40
CA ALA A 64 6.90 9.08 -8.32
C ALA A 64 6.27 10.29 -7.63
N SER A 65 5.36 10.07 -6.66
CA SER A 65 4.74 11.17 -5.92
C SER A 65 5.73 11.90 -5.02
N VAL A 66 6.61 11.17 -4.31
CA VAL A 66 7.69 11.76 -3.51
C VAL A 66 8.69 12.52 -4.39
N ALA A 67 9.06 11.96 -5.55
CA ALA A 67 9.95 12.62 -6.49
C ALA A 67 9.36 13.93 -7.03
N LEU A 68 8.08 13.90 -7.42
CA LEU A 68 7.36 15.09 -7.89
C LEU A 68 7.27 16.16 -6.79
N PHE A 69 6.89 15.76 -5.57
CA PHE A 69 6.85 16.67 -4.42
C PHE A 69 8.22 17.27 -4.13
N GLY A 70 9.28 16.46 -4.13
CA GLY A 70 10.65 16.90 -3.93
C GLY A 70 11.09 17.90 -5.00
N ALA A 71 10.79 17.65 -6.26
CA ALA A 71 11.11 18.55 -7.37
C ALA A 71 10.46 19.93 -7.20
N VAL A 72 9.17 19.96 -6.84
CA VAL A 72 8.45 21.23 -6.55
C VAL A 72 9.01 21.90 -5.30
N ARG A 73 9.39 21.13 -4.27
CA ARG A 73 9.84 21.68 -2.99
C ARG A 73 11.22 22.33 -3.07
N VAL A 74 12.12 21.82 -3.93
CA VAL A 74 13.47 22.36 -4.13
C VAL A 74 13.45 23.75 -4.77
N VAL A 75 12.46 24.03 -5.65
CA VAL A 75 12.33 25.34 -6.31
C VAL A 75 11.45 26.33 -5.52
N ALA A 76 10.90 25.92 -4.38
CA ALA A 76 10.05 26.79 -3.57
C ALA A 76 10.88 27.82 -2.77
N LYS A 77 10.20 28.88 -2.32
CA LYS A 77 10.82 29.96 -1.53
C LYS A 77 11.48 29.43 -0.24
N PRO A 78 12.53 30.12 0.25
CA PRO A 78 13.18 29.75 1.50
C PRO A 78 12.21 29.83 2.68
N ALA A 79 12.54 29.11 3.76
CA ALA A 79 11.78 29.18 5.01
C ALA A 79 11.82 30.61 5.59
N PRO A 80 10.79 31.03 6.35
CA PRO A 80 10.80 32.31 7.04
C PRO A 80 11.91 32.34 8.10
N TYR A 81 12.41 33.53 8.43
CA TYR A 81 13.50 33.70 9.40
C TYR A 81 13.15 33.21 10.82
N THR A 82 11.86 33.06 11.14
CA THR A 82 11.37 32.53 12.42
C THR A 82 11.47 31.00 12.52
N MET A 83 11.73 30.31 11.41
CA MET A 83 11.92 28.86 11.35
C MET A 83 13.41 28.49 11.46
N THR A 84 14.06 29.01 12.50
CA THR A 84 15.42 28.60 12.91
C THR A 84 15.42 28.23 14.39
N GLN A 85 16.37 27.39 14.79
CA GLN A 85 16.49 26.94 16.19
C GLN A 85 16.65 28.13 17.16
N GLU A 86 17.47 29.11 16.82
CA GLU A 86 17.83 30.24 17.69
C GLU A 86 16.60 31.10 17.98
N TYR A 87 15.81 31.44 16.95
CA TYR A 87 14.58 32.21 17.11
C TYR A 87 13.54 31.44 17.96
N GLN A 88 13.50 30.11 17.81
CA GLN A 88 12.59 29.25 18.59
C GLN A 88 13.05 29.08 20.04
N GLU A 89 14.35 29.10 20.30
CA GLU A 89 14.92 29.13 21.66
C GLU A 89 14.63 30.47 22.35
N GLU A 90 14.78 31.59 21.66
CA GLU A 90 14.36 32.91 22.17
C GLU A 90 12.84 32.94 22.46
N THR A 91 12.04 32.33 21.58
CA THR A 91 10.60 32.18 21.79
C THR A 91 10.31 31.35 23.05
N ASN A 92 11.08 30.28 23.30
CA ASN A 92 10.96 29.49 24.51
C ASN A 92 11.28 30.31 25.77
N GLU A 93 12.31 31.15 25.75
CA GLU A 93 12.64 32.05 26.87
C GLU A 93 11.52 33.07 27.11
N PHE A 94 11.00 33.66 26.05
CA PHE A 94 9.88 34.59 26.11
C PHE A 94 8.61 33.95 26.73
N LEU A 95 8.30 32.72 26.35
CA LEU A 95 7.16 31.96 26.90
C LEU A 95 7.37 31.58 28.36
N LYS A 96 8.61 31.22 28.74
CA LYS A 96 8.97 30.97 30.14
C LYS A 96 8.78 32.22 30.99
N ASN A 97 9.21 33.38 30.48
CA ASN A 97 9.04 34.66 31.17
C ASN A 97 7.57 35.02 31.40
N GLN A 98 6.69 34.65 30.48
CA GLN A 98 5.24 34.87 30.60
C GLN A 98 4.48 33.78 31.35
N LYS A 99 5.16 32.72 31.81
CA LYS A 99 4.52 31.55 32.46
C LYS A 99 3.48 30.88 31.56
N SER A 100 3.76 30.79 30.26
CA SER A 100 2.87 30.17 29.29
C SER A 100 2.85 28.63 29.45
N ASP A 101 1.65 28.05 29.42
CA ASP A 101 1.38 26.62 29.61
C ASP A 101 1.96 26.01 30.92
N PRO A 102 1.51 26.49 32.10
CA PRO A 102 2.04 26.07 33.40
C PRO A 102 1.62 24.68 33.88
N PHE A 103 0.63 24.05 33.24
CA PHE A 103 0.13 22.73 33.68
C PHE A 103 0.74 21.58 32.88
N THR A 104 0.92 21.74 31.57
CA THR A 104 1.34 20.66 30.66
C THR A 104 2.49 21.04 29.74
N GLY A 105 2.85 22.32 29.65
CA GLY A 105 3.77 22.83 28.65
C GLY A 105 5.06 23.38 29.24
N ILE A 106 5.63 24.36 28.56
CA ILE A 106 7.03 24.77 28.74
C ILE A 106 7.37 25.29 30.15
N THR A 107 6.37 25.78 30.90
CA THR A 107 6.57 26.23 32.28
C THR A 107 6.00 25.28 33.33
N SER A 108 5.61 24.06 32.96
CA SER A 108 5.12 23.10 33.93
C SER A 108 6.25 22.52 34.80
N PRO A 109 5.96 22.18 36.07
CA PRO A 109 6.92 21.51 36.93
C PRO A 109 7.37 20.18 36.30
N GLY A 110 8.66 20.05 36.01
CA GLY A 110 9.24 18.82 35.43
C GLY A 110 9.17 18.72 33.91
N TYR A 111 8.88 19.81 33.18
CA TYR A 111 8.92 19.80 31.72
C TYR A 111 10.34 19.54 31.19
N ALA A 112 10.51 18.47 30.40
CA ALA A 112 11.79 18.03 29.81
C ALA A 112 11.80 18.07 28.27
N GLY A 113 10.79 18.67 27.65
CA GLY A 113 10.68 18.77 26.18
C GLY A 113 11.48 19.91 25.57
N LYS A 114 11.55 19.94 24.23
CA LYS A 114 12.26 20.98 23.46
C LYS A 114 11.46 22.29 23.29
N GLY A 115 10.26 22.38 23.83
CA GLY A 115 9.37 23.53 23.66
C GLY A 115 9.00 23.75 22.19
N MET A 116 9.15 24.98 21.73
CA MET A 116 8.85 25.43 20.37
C MET A 116 9.93 25.09 19.33
N VAL A 117 11.04 24.46 19.74
CA VAL A 117 12.14 24.10 18.82
C VAL A 117 11.75 22.92 17.94
N GLN A 118 11.62 23.20 16.65
CA GLN A 118 11.26 22.26 15.59
C GLN A 118 12.17 22.38 14.36
N SER A 119 12.85 23.52 14.20
CA SER A 119 13.70 23.81 13.06
C SER A 119 15.18 23.52 13.35
N PRO A 120 15.99 23.20 12.34
CA PRO A 120 17.44 23.08 12.50
C PRO A 120 18.08 24.43 12.87
N PRO A 121 19.36 24.42 13.32
CA PRO A 121 20.15 25.64 13.46
C PRO A 121 20.11 26.47 12.18
N LYS A 122 20.18 27.80 12.32
CA LYS A 122 20.31 28.69 11.17
C LYS A 122 21.54 28.28 10.37
N GLY A 123 21.33 27.81 9.15
CA GLY A 123 22.43 27.51 8.23
C GLY A 123 23.24 28.77 7.96
N ASN A 124 24.57 28.63 7.93
CA ASN A 124 25.48 29.67 7.45
C ASN A 124 25.34 29.88 5.94
#